data_AF-A0A7S3V3J0-F1
#
_entry.id   AF-A0A7S3V3J0-F1
#
_cell.length_a   1.000
_cell.length_b   1.000
_cell.length_c   1.000
_cell.angle_alpha   90.00
_cell.angle_beta   90.00
_cell.angle_gamma   90.00
#
_symmetry.space_group_name_H-M   'P 1'
#
loop_
_entity.id
_entity.type
_entity.pdbx_description
1 polymer ?
#
loop_
_entity_poly.entity_id
_entity_poly.type
_entity_poly.pdbx_seq_one_letter_code
_entity_poly.pdbx_strand_id
1 'polypeptide(L)'
;RPYQVDTFWDASSDTFGLFLVLAMLYPVANLIRRLVLEKEKKIKELMFIMSLRPTAYFASWISVYGLMYLVLAGVLTGVSKINLFVYSDLSVIFVYFLLYLISSIAFCVFISSILDNSKTALIVGLLLFFVGYILFAALNTSSIPAA
;
A
#
# COMPACT_ATOMS: atom_id res chain seq x y z
N ARG A 1 2.02 7.45 33.45
CA ARG A 1 0.67 8.04 33.61
C ARG A 1 -0.35 6.96 33.29
N PRO A 2 -1.46 6.83 34.04
CA PRO A 2 -2.50 5.86 33.72
C PRO A 2 -3.07 6.16 32.33
N TYR A 3 -3.39 5.11 31.58
CA TYR A 3 -3.98 5.19 30.25
C TYR A 3 -5.35 5.87 30.38
N GLN A 4 -5.56 7.00 29.70
CA GLN A 4 -6.88 7.58 29.58
C GLN A 4 -7.53 6.98 28.34
N VAL A 5 -8.64 6.29 28.54
CA VAL A 5 -9.47 5.76 27.46
C VAL A 5 -10.24 6.91 26.85
N ASP A 6 -9.72 7.44 25.75
CA ASP A 6 -10.40 8.47 24.96
C ASP A 6 -11.48 7.82 24.10
N THR A 7 -12.74 8.10 24.42
CA THR A 7 -13.91 7.65 23.65
C THR A 7 -13.88 8.11 22.19
N PHE A 8 -13.18 9.21 21.90
CA PHE A 8 -12.99 9.73 20.55
C PHE A 8 -12.10 8.82 19.68
N TRP A 9 -10.98 8.32 20.22
CA TRP A 9 -10.07 7.45 19.47
C TRP A 9 -10.70 6.08 19.21
N ASP A 10 -11.51 5.59 20.15
CA ASP A 10 -12.24 4.32 20.00
C ASP A 10 -13.29 4.40 18.88
N ALA A 11 -14.07 5.50 18.84
CA ALA A 11 -15.05 5.74 17.77
C ALA A 11 -14.39 6.08 16.42
N SER A 12 -13.23 6.75 16.42
CA SER A 12 -12.58 7.25 15.19
C SER A 12 -11.61 6.27 14.55
N SER A 13 -11.16 5.24 15.27
CA SER A 13 -10.19 4.24 14.79
C SER A 13 -10.69 3.51 13.53
N ASP A 14 -11.96 3.10 13.53
CA ASP A 14 -12.57 2.41 12.38
C ASP A 14 -12.68 3.32 11.14
N THR A 15 -13.09 4.57 11.36
CA THR A 15 -13.19 5.58 10.30
C THR A 15 -11.80 5.92 9.72
N PHE A 16 -10.78 5.99 10.57
CA PHE A 16 -9.41 6.25 10.15
C PHE A 16 -8.86 5.13 9.27
N GLY A 17 -9.13 3.86 9.61
CA GLY A 17 -8.78 2.71 8.79
C GLY A 17 -9.39 2.80 7.38
N LEU A 18 -10.66 3.18 7.29
CA LEU A 18 -11.36 3.37 6.03
C LEU A 18 -10.73 4.49 5.18
N PHE A 19 -10.42 5.64 5.78
CA PHE A 19 -9.74 6.73 5.09
C PHE A 19 -8.36 6.32 4.55
N LEU A 20 -7.61 5.54 5.33
CA LEU A 20 -6.30 5.04 4.93
C LEU A 20 -6.40 4.10 3.72
N VAL A 21 -7.40 3.22 3.70
CA VAL A 21 -7.69 2.35 2.55
C VAL A 21 -8.07 3.16 1.30
N LEU A 22 -8.95 4.16 1.44
CA LEU A 22 -9.36 5.02 0.33
C LEU A 22 -8.19 5.83 -0.24
N ALA A 23 -7.37 6.43 0.63
CA ALA A 23 -6.18 7.18 0.22
C ALA A 23 -5.19 6.29 -0.55
N MET A 24 -5.12 5.01 -0.21
CA MET A 24 -4.20 4.05 -0.81
C MET A 24 -4.72 3.41 -2.08
N LEU A 25 -6.00 3.56 -2.38
CA LEU A 25 -6.61 3.03 -3.59
C LEU A 25 -5.97 3.61 -4.86
N TYR A 26 -5.69 4.92 -4.88
CA TYR A 26 -5.06 5.60 -6.02
C TYR A 26 -3.62 5.14 -6.29
N PRO A 27 -2.68 5.14 -5.31
CA PRO A 27 -1.33 4.65 -5.55
C PRO A 27 -1.30 3.15 -5.89
N VAL A 28 -2.16 2.32 -5.26
CA VAL A 28 -2.26 0.88 -5.56
C VAL A 28 -2.70 0.65 -7.01
N ALA A 29 -3.77 1.31 -7.46
CA ALA A 29 -4.29 1.18 -8.82
C ALA A 29 -3.23 1.56 -9.88
N ASN A 30 -2.54 2.67 -9.65
CA ASN A 30 -1.48 3.13 -10.54
C ASN A 30 -0.29 2.18 -10.58
N LEU A 31 0.08 1.60 -9.43
CA LEU A 31 1.18 0.64 -9.34
C LEU A 31 0.84 -0.65 -10.09
N ILE A 32 -0.34 -1.24 -9.86
CA ILE A 32 -0.79 -2.47 -10.53
C ILE A 32 -0.77 -2.25 -12.04
N ARG A 33 -1.34 -1.13 -12.48
CA ARG A 33 -1.37 -0.76 -13.90
C ARG A 33 0.04 -0.68 -14.49
N ARG A 34 0.99 -0.02 -13.82
CA ARG A 34 2.38 0.10 -14.31
C ARG A 34 3.07 -1.26 -14.41
N LEU A 35 2.96 -2.09 -13.37
CA LEU A 35 3.59 -3.42 -13.36
C LEU A 35 3.03 -4.32 -14.47
N VAL A 36 1.71 -4.33 -14.66
CA VAL A 36 1.10 -5.15 -15.72
C VAL A 36 1.39 -4.57 -17.11
N LEU A 37 1.43 -3.25 -17.28
CA LEU A 37 1.85 -2.65 -18.55
C LEU A 37 3.31 -2.97 -18.91
N GLU A 38 4.21 -3.02 -17.93
CA GLU A 38 5.59 -3.46 -18.14
C GLU A 38 5.67 -4.93 -18.57
N LYS A 39 4.81 -5.78 -17.97
CA LYS A 39 4.65 -7.19 -18.36
C LYS A 39 4.07 -7.35 -19.77
N GLU A 40 2.97 -6.68 -20.09
CA GLU A 40 2.30 -6.75 -21.41
C GLU A 40 3.26 -6.35 -22.54
N LYS A 41 4.03 -5.27 -22.34
CA LYS A 41 4.99 -4.78 -23.32
C LYS A 41 6.28 -5.60 -23.36
N LYS A 42 6.41 -6.63 -22.52
CA LYS A 42 7.58 -7.51 -22.42
C LYS A 42 8.88 -6.70 -22.36
N ILE A 43 8.88 -5.59 -21.61
CA ILE A 43 10.01 -4.64 -21.58
C ILE A 43 11.30 -5.34 -21.13
N LYS A 44 11.18 -6.36 -20.26
CA LYS A 44 12.29 -7.21 -19.84
C LYS A 44 12.93 -7.99 -21.00
N GLU A 45 12.12 -8.55 -21.89
CA GLU A 45 12.59 -9.29 -23.07
C GLU A 45 13.26 -8.33 -24.07
N LEU A 46 12.66 -7.15 -24.28
CA LEU A 46 13.23 -6.10 -25.13
C LEU A 46 14.60 -5.64 -24.62
N MET A 47 14.74 -5.49 -23.30
CA MET A 47 15.98 -5.07 -22.66
C MET A 47 17.09 -6.12 -22.77
N PHE A 48 16.73 -7.41 -22.77
CA PHE A 48 17.68 -8.50 -23.00
C PHE A 48 18.19 -8.51 -24.46
N ILE A 49 17.32 -8.23 -25.43
CA ILE A 49 17.70 -8.12 -26.85
C ILE A 49 18.67 -6.94 -27.07
N MET A 50 18.58 -5.88 -26.28
CA MET A 50 19.49 -4.72 -26.33
C MET A 50 20.83 -4.95 -25.61
N SER A 51 21.20 -6.19 -25.28
CA SER A 51 22.47 -6.58 -24.64
C SER A 51 22.67 -6.01 -23.23
N LEU A 52 21.58 -5.78 -22.48
CA LEU A 52 21.68 -5.31 -21.11
C LEU A 52 21.73 -6.46 -20.09
N ARG A 53 22.60 -6.34 -19.09
CA ARG A 53 22.72 -7.32 -18.00
C ARG A 53 21.46 -7.32 -17.12
N PRO A 54 20.89 -8.49 -16.78
CA PRO A 54 19.69 -8.58 -15.94
C PRO A 54 19.89 -8.00 -14.53
N THR A 55 21.13 -8.00 -14.03
CA THR A 55 21.48 -7.42 -12.72
C THR A 55 21.27 -5.91 -12.67
N ALA A 56 21.54 -5.19 -13.76
CA ALA A 56 21.33 -3.74 -13.84
C ALA A 56 19.83 -3.39 -13.80
N TYR A 57 18.97 -4.25 -14.36
CA TYR A 57 17.52 -4.09 -14.30
C TYR A 57 17.01 -4.21 -12.86
N PHE A 58 17.40 -5.25 -12.13
CA PHE A 58 16.98 -5.42 -10.73
C PHE A 58 17.48 -4.28 -9.83
N ALA A 59 18.72 -3.83 -10.01
CA ALA A 59 19.28 -2.70 -9.26
C ALA A 59 18.51 -1.39 -9.53
N SER A 60 18.20 -1.12 -10.81
CA SER A 60 17.39 0.04 -11.20
C SER A 60 15.98 -0.04 -10.63
N TRP A 61 15.34 -1.22 -10.72
CA TRP A 61 14.01 -1.46 -10.19
C TRP A 61 13.95 -1.19 -8.68
N ILE A 62 14.86 -1.78 -7.90
CA ILE A 62 14.93 -1.56 -6.44
C ILE A 62 15.15 -0.09 -6.11
N SER A 63 16.04 0.59 -6.83
CA SER A 63 16.37 1.99 -6.58
C SER A 63 15.18 2.91 -6.89
N VAL A 64 14.58 2.81 -8.08
CA VAL A 64 13.48 3.69 -8.52
C VAL A 64 12.23 3.46 -7.68
N TYR A 65 11.81 2.21 -7.49
CA TYR A 65 10.63 1.91 -6.69
C TYR A 65 10.90 2.24 -5.22
N GLY A 66 12.03 1.81 -4.64
CA GLY A 66 12.38 2.10 -3.25
C GLY A 66 12.39 3.60 -2.94
N LEU A 67 12.96 4.42 -3.84
CA LEU A 67 13.02 5.87 -3.66
C LEU A 67 11.62 6.52 -3.81
N MET A 68 10.81 6.09 -4.78
CA MET A 68 9.41 6.54 -4.89
C MET A 68 8.60 6.24 -3.63
N TYR A 69 8.75 5.04 -3.05
CA TYR A 69 8.03 4.66 -1.83
C TYR A 69 8.53 5.38 -0.59
N LEU A 70 9.82 5.66 -0.48
CA LEU A 70 10.37 6.48 0.60
C LEU A 70 9.79 7.90 0.56
N VAL A 71 9.69 8.51 -0.62
CA VAL A 71 9.07 9.83 -0.78
C VAL A 71 7.60 9.78 -0.40
N LEU A 72 6.85 8.77 -0.86
CA LEU A 72 5.44 8.60 -0.51
C LEU A 72 5.23 8.41 1.00
N ALA A 73 6.05 7.57 1.64
CA ALA A 73 6.04 7.38 3.10
C ALA A 73 6.29 8.70 3.85
N GLY A 74 7.27 9.48 3.38
CA GLY A 74 7.60 10.79 3.95
C GLY A 74 6.44 11.79 3.85
N VAL A 75 5.79 11.87 2.69
CA VAL A 75 4.62 12.76 2.47
C VAL A 75 3.46 12.35 3.38
N LEU A 76 3.13 11.06 3.44
CA LEU A 76 2.05 10.54 4.29
C LEU A 76 2.33 10.78 5.77
N THR A 77 3.58 10.60 6.19
CA THR A 77 4.02 10.88 7.56
C THR A 77 3.89 12.37 7.89
N GLY A 78 4.29 13.24 6.96
CA GLY A 78 4.16 14.70 7.11
C GLY A 78 2.70 15.14 7.28
N VAL A 79 1.81 14.68 6.39
CA VAL A 79 0.38 14.99 6.46
C VAL A 79 -0.27 14.45 7.74
N SER A 80 0.10 13.23 8.15
CA SER A 80 -0.47 12.56 9.33
C SER A 80 -0.01 13.20 10.65
N LYS A 81 1.24 13.67 10.72
CA LYS A 81 1.74 14.39 11.89
C LYS A 81 1.00 15.71 12.11
N ILE A 82 0.67 16.43 11.04
CA ILE A 82 0.00 17.73 11.12
C ILE A 82 -1.45 17.58 11.61
N ASN A 83 -2.16 16.54 11.16
CA ASN A 83 -3.61 16.45 11.34
C ASN A 83 -4.08 15.46 12.41
N LEU A 84 -3.30 14.42 12.73
CA LEU A 84 -3.83 13.25 13.47
C LEU A 84 -3.00 12.88 14.70
N PHE A 85 -1.67 12.85 14.59
CA PHE A 85 -0.80 12.33 15.64
C PHE A 85 0.13 13.41 16.21
N VAL A 86 -0.45 14.42 16.87
CA VAL A 86 0.31 15.54 17.49
C VAL A 86 1.27 15.05 18.59
N TYR A 87 0.91 13.96 19.29
CA TYR A 87 1.66 13.44 20.45
C TYR A 87 2.55 12.24 20.16
N SER A 88 2.53 11.67 18.95
CA SER A 88 3.35 10.49 18.64
C SER A 88 4.71 10.85 18.06
N ASP A 89 5.70 10.03 18.39
CA ASP A 89 7.04 10.17 17.85
C ASP A 89 7.05 9.97 16.32
N LEU A 90 7.73 10.89 15.63
CA LEU A 90 7.82 10.92 14.17
C LEU A 90 8.35 9.60 13.59
N SER A 91 9.27 8.94 14.30
CA SER A 91 9.88 7.67 13.87
C SER A 91 8.87 6.53 13.79
N VAL A 92 7.94 6.43 14.75
CA VAL A 92 6.95 5.35 14.79
C VAL A 92 5.96 5.48 13.62
N ILE A 93 5.48 6.70 13.38
CA ILE A 93 4.58 7.00 12.27
C ILE A 93 5.27 6.68 10.93
N PHE A 94 6.54 7.05 10.78
CA PHE A 94 7.31 6.78 9.57
C PHE A 94 7.47 5.28 9.31
N VAL A 95 7.87 4.50 10.33
CA VAL A 95 8.05 3.06 10.22
C VAL A 95 6.71 2.37 9.90
N TYR A 96 5.61 2.82 10.50
CA TYR A 96 4.28 2.31 10.21
C TYR A 96 3.90 2.47 8.74
N PHE A 97 4.01 3.70 8.20
CA PHE A 97 3.70 3.94 6.78
C PHE A 97 4.65 3.21 5.83
N LEU A 98 5.92 3.07 6.21
CA LEU A 98 6.91 2.35 5.39
C LEU A 98 6.57 0.86 5.30
N LEU A 99 6.25 0.19 6.43
CA LEU A 99 5.81 -1.20 6.44
C LEU A 99 4.49 -1.38 5.69
N TYR A 100 3.58 -0.43 5.84
CA TYR A 100 2.31 -0.47 5.12
C TYR A 100 2.52 -0.42 3.60
N LEU A 101 3.36 0.50 3.13
CA LEU A 101 3.69 0.61 1.71
C LEU A 101 4.42 -0.64 1.19
N ILE A 102 5.35 -1.22 1.96
CA ILE A 102 6.06 -2.44 1.52
C ILE A 102 5.11 -3.63 1.36
N SER A 103 4.15 -3.78 2.27
CA SER A 103 3.08 -4.78 2.18
C SER A 103 2.19 -4.55 0.96
N SER A 104 1.80 -3.30 0.71
CA SER A 104 0.99 -2.91 -0.44
C SER A 104 1.68 -3.19 -1.79
N ILE A 105 3.00 -2.99 -1.88
CA ILE A 105 3.80 -3.37 -3.06
C ILE A 105 3.79 -4.88 -3.26
N ALA A 106 4.03 -5.66 -2.20
CA ALA A 106 4.03 -7.12 -2.28
C ALA A 106 2.68 -7.65 -2.79
N PHE A 107 1.58 -7.08 -2.30
CA PHE A 107 0.23 -7.38 -2.79
C PHE A 107 0.05 -7.04 -4.27
N CYS A 108 0.52 -5.88 -4.70
CA CYS A 108 0.44 -5.46 -6.10
C CYS A 108 1.27 -6.36 -7.04
N VAL A 109 2.50 -6.72 -6.63
CA VAL A 109 3.36 -7.66 -7.37
C VAL A 109 2.70 -9.04 -7.44
N PHE A 110 2.07 -9.48 -6.35
CA PHE A 110 1.32 -10.73 -6.32
C PHE A 110 0.17 -10.73 -7.34
N ILE A 111 -0.67 -9.70 -7.35
CA ILE A 111 -1.77 -9.58 -8.33
C ILE A 111 -1.24 -9.46 -9.76
N SER A 112 -0.20 -8.66 -9.97
CA SER A 112 0.45 -8.52 -11.27
C SER A 112 1.06 -9.84 -11.74
N SER A 113 1.43 -10.76 -10.84
CA SER A 113 1.97 -12.08 -11.21
C SER A 113 0.94 -12.99 -11.89
N ILE A 114 -0.33 -12.92 -11.47
CA ILE A 114 -1.43 -13.81 -11.89
C ILE A 114 -2.15 -13.28 -13.14
N LEU A 115 -2.16 -11.96 -13.35
CA LEU A 115 -2.95 -11.30 -14.38
C LEU A 115 -2.07 -10.65 -15.43
N ASP A 116 -2.30 -10.99 -16.70
CA ASP A 116 -1.55 -10.45 -17.83
C ASP A 116 -2.22 -9.22 -18.47
N ASN A 117 -3.50 -8.97 -18.19
CA ASN A 117 -4.26 -7.84 -18.76
C ASN A 117 -4.36 -6.65 -17.78
N SER A 118 -3.89 -5.48 -18.19
CA SER A 118 -3.75 -4.26 -17.36
C SER A 118 -5.09 -3.71 -16.87
N LYS A 119 -6.10 -3.68 -17.74
CA LYS A 119 -7.44 -3.18 -17.38
C LYS A 119 -8.12 -4.11 -16.36
N THR A 120 -8.04 -5.41 -16.59
CA THR A 120 -8.62 -6.43 -15.70
C THR A 120 -7.88 -6.48 -14.37
N ALA A 121 -6.55 -6.40 -14.40
CA ALA A 121 -5.72 -6.42 -13.19
C ALA A 121 -6.01 -5.24 -12.26
N LEU A 122 -6.25 -4.05 -12.81
CA LEU A 122 -6.63 -2.88 -12.01
C LEU A 122 -7.97 -3.11 -11.31
N ILE A 123 -9.00 -3.58 -12.02
CA ILE A 123 -10.34 -3.80 -11.46
C ILE A 123 -10.28 -4.91 -10.39
N VAL A 124 -9.65 -6.04 -10.71
CA VAL A 124 -9.51 -7.16 -9.78
C VAL A 124 -8.70 -6.74 -8.56
N GLY A 125 -7.61 -5.99 -8.74
CA GLY A 125 -6.78 -5.49 -7.66
C GLY A 125 -7.50 -4.57 -6.69
N LEU A 126 -8.28 -3.62 -7.21
CA LEU A 126 -9.15 -2.78 -6.37
C LEU A 126 -10.18 -3.63 -5.62
N LEU A 127 -10.85 -4.56 -6.32
CA LEU A 127 -11.91 -5.37 -5.74
C LEU A 127 -11.37 -6.24 -4.60
N LEU A 128 -10.21 -6.86 -4.79
CA LEU A 128 -9.56 -7.70 -3.78
C LEU A 128 -9.11 -6.86 -2.57
N PHE A 129 -8.69 -5.61 -2.78
CA PHE A 129 -8.37 -4.67 -1.71
C PHE A 129 -9.60 -4.29 -0.88
N PHE A 130 -10.73 -4.02 -1.53
CA PHE A 130 -12.01 -3.75 -0.86
C PHE A 130 -12.54 -4.97 -0.09
N VAL A 131 -12.50 -6.15 -0.70
CA VAL A 131 -12.93 -7.40 -0.05
C VAL A 131 -12.06 -7.69 1.18
N GLY A 132 -10.75 -7.44 1.11
CA GLY A 132 -9.85 -7.55 2.26
C GLY A 132 -10.25 -6.65 3.42
N TYR A 133 -10.61 -5.39 3.15
CA TYR A 133 -11.11 -4.48 4.18
C TYR A 133 -12.43 -4.95 4.80
N ILE A 134 -13.39 -5.39 3.97
CA ILE A 134 -14.69 -5.88 4.45
C ILE A 134 -14.51 -7.11 5.34
N LEU A 135 -13.63 -8.05 4.96
CA LEU A 135 -13.31 -9.22 5.77
C LEU A 135 -12.68 -8.83 7.10
N PHE A 136 -11.74 -7.87 7.09
CA PHE A 136 -11.14 -7.36 8.32
C PHE A 136 -12.19 -6.73 9.24
N ALA A 137 -13.07 -5.87 8.69
CA ALA A 137 -14.14 -5.25 9.46
C ALA A 137 -15.13 -6.28 10.03
N ALA A 138 -15.52 -7.29 9.25
CA ALA A 138 -16.42 -8.36 9.68
C ALA A 138 -15.80 -9.27 10.77
N LEU A 139 -14.49 -9.50 10.73
CA LEU A 139 -13.79 -10.25 11.78
C LEU A 139 -13.67 -9.43 13.07
N ASN A 140 -13.40 -8.13 12.96
CA ASN A 140 -13.26 -7.25 14.12
C ASN A 140 -14.56 -7.12 14.94
N THR A 141 -15.73 -7.19 14.29
CA THR A 141 -17.03 -7.19 14.97
C THR A 141 -17.33 -8.51 15.68
N SER A 142 -16.77 -9.63 15.23
CA SER A 142 -16.96 -10.95 15.86
C SER A 142 -16.17 -11.14 17.16
N SER A 143 -15.10 -10.36 17.36
CA SER A 143 -14.27 -10.36 18.58
C SER A 143 -14.82 -9.47 19.70
N ILE A 144 -15.85 -8.67 19.44
CA ILE A 144 -16.56 -7.88 20.44
C ILE A 144 -17.81 -8.67 20.82
N PRO A 145 -17.83 -9.41 21.96
CA PRO A 145 -19.07 -10.02 22.41
C PRO A 145 -20.08 -8.91 22.64
N ALA A 146 -21.22 -8.98 21.93
CA ALA A 146 -22.35 -8.11 22.14
C ALA A 146 -22.75 -8.16 23.62
N ALA A 147 -22.47 -7.09 24.35
CA ALA A 147 -22.92 -6.84 25.70
C ALA A 147 -23.69 -5.52 25.72
#